data_AF-A0AAJ0W1C7-F1
#
_entry.id   AF-A0AAJ0W1C7-F1
#
_cell.length_a   1.000
_cell.length_b   1.000
_cell.length_c   1.000
_cell.angle_alpha   90.00
_cell.angle_beta   90.00
_cell.angle_gamma   90.00
#
_symmetry.space_group_name_H-M   'P 1'
#
loop_
_entity.id
_entity.type
_entity.pdbx_description
1 polymer ?
#
loop_
_entity_poly.entity_id
_entity_poly.type
_entity_poly.pdbx_seq_one_letter_code
_entity_poly.pdbx_strand_id
1 'polypeptide(L)'
;MLFHVKMIVKLPVDMDPAKAAKLKADEKELAQGLMREGKWLHLWRIAGQYANYSVFDVASVQELHDTLMQLPLFPYMEIEVSPLCRHPSSIREDDS
;
A
#
# COMPACT_ATOMS: atom_id res chain seq x y z
N MET A 1 -2.73 7.27 12.43
CA MET A 1 -1.72 6.32 12.95
C MET A 1 -0.88 5.87 11.76
N LEU A 2 0.44 5.89 11.90
CA LEU A 2 1.34 5.54 10.81
C LEU A 2 1.64 4.04 10.77
N PHE A 3 1.63 3.48 9.56
CA PHE A 3 2.01 2.10 9.30
C PHE A 3 2.97 2.03 8.12
N HIS A 4 4.13 1.40 8.33
CA HIS A 4 4.99 0.98 7.24
C HIS A 4 4.50 -0.36 6.72
N VAL A 5 4.23 -0.43 5.42
CA VAL A 5 3.69 -1.62 4.77
C VAL A 5 4.59 -2.01 3.61
N LYS A 6 5.11 -3.24 3.65
CA LYS A 6 5.80 -3.85 2.51
C LYS A 6 4.83 -4.77 1.80
N MET A 7 4.66 -4.56 0.49
CA MET A 7 3.77 -5.39 -0.33
C MET A 7 4.53 -5.99 -1.50
N ILE A 8 4.52 -7.32 -1.61
CA ILE A 8 5.13 -8.07 -2.71
C ILE A 8 4.02 -8.64 -3.58
N VAL A 9 3.99 -8.27 -4.87
CA VAL A 9 2.97 -8.73 -5.81
C VAL A 9 3.42 -10.03 -6.48
N LYS A 10 2.62 -11.08 -6.30
CA LYS A 10 2.83 -12.44 -6.81
C LYS A 10 1.66 -12.84 -7.72
N LEU A 11 1.59 -12.21 -8.90
CA LEU A 11 0.63 -12.62 -9.93
C LEU A 11 1.03 -13.97 -10.53
N PRO A 12 0.08 -14.91 -10.74
CA PRO A 12 0.32 -16.14 -11.49
C PRO A 12 0.89 -15.85 -12.88
N VAL A 13 1.89 -16.64 -13.28
CA VAL A 13 2.60 -16.47 -14.57
C VAL A 13 1.72 -16.78 -15.77
N ASP A 14 0.70 -17.61 -15.57
CA ASP A 14 -0.29 -18.06 -16.55
C ASP A 14 -1.57 -17.21 -16.53
N MET A 15 -1.61 -16.14 -15.73
CA MET A 15 -2.74 -15.23 -15.70
C MET A 15 -2.93 -14.57 -17.07
N ASP A 16 -4.17 -14.56 -17.56
CA ASP A 16 -4.57 -13.84 -18.76
C ASP A 16 -4.06 -12.38 -18.71
N PRO A 17 -3.24 -11.93 -19.68
CA PRO A 17 -2.74 -10.57 -19.75
C PRO A 17 -3.83 -9.50 -19.69
N ALA A 18 -5.01 -9.75 -20.27
CA ALA A 18 -6.12 -8.80 -20.24
C ALA A 18 -6.69 -8.64 -18.82
N LYS A 19 -6.83 -9.76 -18.10
CA LYS A 19 -7.24 -9.75 -16.68
C LYS A 19 -6.19 -9.08 -15.79
N ALA A 20 -4.91 -9.38 -16.01
CA ALA A 20 -3.82 -8.76 -15.26
C ALA A 20 -3.75 -7.25 -15.48
N ALA A 21 -3.97 -6.78 -16.72
CA ALA A 21 -4.02 -5.36 -17.04
C ALA A 21 -5.20 -4.66 -16.36
N LYS A 22 -6.39 -5.28 -16.37
CA LYS A 22 -7.57 -4.75 -15.68
C LYS A 22 -7.34 -4.63 -14.17
N LEU A 23 -6.87 -5.69 -13.51
CA LEU A 23 -6.55 -5.66 -12.08
C LEU A 23 -5.57 -4.54 -11.73
N LYS A 24 -4.53 -4.34 -12.55
CA LYS A 24 -3.55 -3.26 -12.34
C LYS A 24 -4.16 -1.87 -12.54
N ALA A 25 -5.11 -1.72 -13.45
CA ALA A 25 -5.80 -0.45 -13.68
C ALA A 25 -6.72 -0.10 -12.50
N ASP A 26 -7.53 -1.06 -12.05
CA ASP A 26 -8.45 -0.90 -10.92
C ASP A 26 -7.66 -0.62 -9.62
N GLU A 27 -6.55 -1.34 -9.40
CA GLU A 27 -5.62 -1.10 -8.28
C GLU A 27 -5.05 0.32 -8.32
N LYS A 28 -4.62 0.77 -9.50
CA LYS A 28 -4.05 2.11 -9.67
C LYS A 28 -5.09 3.19 -9.34
N GLU A 29 -6.33 3.01 -9.76
CA GLU A 29 -7.41 3.96 -9.48
C GLU A 29 -7.69 4.06 -7.98
N LEU A 30 -7.86 2.92 -7.30
CA LEU A 30 -8.08 2.88 -5.86
C LEU A 30 -6.90 3.47 -5.08
N ALA A 31 -5.67 3.07 -5.41
CA ALA A 31 -4.46 3.62 -4.77
C ALA A 31 -4.37 5.14 -4.95
N GLN A 32 -4.69 5.66 -6.15
CA GLN A 32 -4.75 7.10 -6.38
C GLN A 32 -5.85 7.80 -5.57
N GLY A 33 -7.00 7.15 -5.37
CA GLY A 33 -8.04 7.63 -4.45
C GLY A 33 -7.52 7.78 -3.03
N LEU A 34 -6.93 6.70 -2.49
CA LEU A 34 -6.36 6.67 -1.14
C LEU A 34 -5.23 7.69 -0.93
N MET A 35 -4.40 7.93 -1.96
CA MET A 35 -3.38 8.99 -1.92
C MET A 35 -4.01 10.39 -1.87
N ARG A 36 -5.07 10.65 -2.64
CA ARG A 36 -5.79 11.94 -2.61
C ARG A 36 -6.50 12.17 -1.27
N GLU A 37 -6.98 11.10 -0.63
CA GLU A 37 -7.60 11.14 0.70
C GLU A 37 -6.58 11.31 1.84
N GLY A 38 -5.28 11.21 1.55
CA GLY A 38 -4.21 11.26 2.55
C GLY A 38 -4.01 9.96 3.35
N LYS A 39 -4.76 8.90 3.04
CA LYS A 39 -4.63 7.60 3.73
C LYS A 39 -3.37 6.85 3.33
N TRP A 40 -2.96 6.97 2.08
CA TRP A 40 -1.74 6.37 1.55
C TRP A 40 -0.72 7.47 1.30
N LEU A 41 0.07 7.83 2.31
CA LEU A 41 0.96 8.98 2.28
C LEU A 41 2.14 8.81 1.32
N HIS A 42 2.77 7.64 1.36
CA HIS A 42 3.96 7.36 0.55
C HIS A 42 3.85 6.00 -0.14
N LEU A 43 4.29 5.94 -1.39
CA LEU A 43 4.30 4.73 -2.20
C LEU A 43 5.58 4.69 -3.05
N TRP A 44 6.49 3.78 -2.72
CA TRP A 44 7.78 3.64 -3.41
C TRP A 44 7.98 2.24 -3.97
N ARG A 45 8.46 2.17 -5.21
CA ARG A 45 8.90 0.90 -5.82
C ARG A 45 10.19 0.42 -5.17
N ILE A 46 10.26 -0.85 -4.79
CA ILE A 46 11.52 -1.48 -4.40
C ILE A 46 12.30 -1.82 -5.69
N ALA A 47 13.52 -1.28 -5.82
CA ALA A 47 14.33 -1.46 -7.01
C ALA A 47 14.59 -2.96 -7.30
N GLY A 48 14.36 -3.37 -8.55
CA GLY A 48 14.54 -4.77 -8.98
C GLY A 48 13.46 -5.75 -8.51
N GLN A 49 12.42 -5.30 -7.82
CA GLN A 49 11.36 -6.18 -7.29
C GLN A 49 9.98 -5.71 -7.74
N TYR A 50 9.06 -6.66 -7.96
CA TYR A 50 7.65 -6.33 -8.11
C TYR A 50 6.98 -6.13 -6.75
N ALA A 51 7.54 -5.21 -5.97
CA ALA A 51 7.16 -4.92 -4.60
C ALA A 51 7.18 -3.41 -4.33
N ASN A 52 6.58 -2.98 -3.23
CA ASN A 52 6.62 -1.60 -2.79
C ASN A 52 6.82 -1.48 -1.27
N TYR A 53 7.36 -0.34 -0.86
CA TYR A 53 7.24 0.17 0.50
C TYR A 53 6.22 1.31 0.50
N SER A 54 5.34 1.26 1.49
CA SER A 54 4.26 2.21 1.65
C SER A 54 4.20 2.73 3.08
N VAL A 55 3.74 3.98 3.22
CA VAL A 55 3.34 4.54 4.51
C VAL A 55 1.87 4.88 4.44
N PHE A 56 1.07 4.30 5.32
CA PHE A 56 -0.34 4.61 5.49
C PHE A 56 -0.54 5.45 6.75
N ASP A 57 -1.44 6.43 6.69
CA ASP A 57 -1.95 7.16 7.85
C ASP A 57 -3.46 6.96 7.97
N VAL A 58 -3.86 6.12 8.92
CA VAL A 58 -5.26 5.75 9.14
C VAL A 58 -5.60 5.76 10.63
N ALA A 59 -6.87 5.88 10.99
CA ALA A 59 -7.29 6.09 12.38
C ALA A 59 -7.08 4.87 13.27
N SER A 60 -6.98 3.66 12.70
CA SER A 60 -6.85 2.42 13.47
C SER A 60 -6.25 1.27 12.67
N VAL A 61 -5.85 0.20 13.38
CA VAL A 61 -5.45 -1.07 12.76
C VAL A 61 -6.60 -1.70 11.94
N GLN A 62 -7.85 -1.53 12.39
CA GLN A 62 -9.02 -2.03 11.65
C GLN A 62 -9.19 -1.31 10.32
N GLU A 63 -9.07 0.02 10.32
CA GLU A 63 -9.16 0.80 9.07
C GLU A 63 -8.04 0.44 8.10
N LEU A 64 -6.82 0.18 8.59
CA LEU A 64 -5.74 -0.34 7.75
C LEU A 64 -6.14 -1.67 7.12
N HIS A 65 -6.62 -2.62 7.94
CA HIS A 65 -7.03 -3.93 7.47
C HIS A 65 -8.10 -3.82 6.38
N ASP A 66 -9.16 -3.06 6.64
CA ASP A 66 -10.27 -2.87 5.69
C ASP A 66 -9.79 -2.20 4.39
N THR A 67 -8.85 -1.26 4.48
CA THR A 67 -8.24 -0.60 3.31
C THR A 67 -7.43 -1.59 2.47
N LEU A 68 -6.58 -2.42 3.10
CA LEU A 68 -5.78 -3.42 2.39
C LEU A 68 -6.65 -4.51 1.75
N MET A 69 -7.73 -4.93 2.43
CA MET A 69 -8.67 -5.93 1.91
C MET A 69 -9.43 -5.46 0.66
N GLN A 70 -9.55 -4.16 0.45
CA GLN A 70 -10.22 -3.58 -0.73
C GLN A 70 -9.32 -3.54 -1.96
N LEU A 71 -8.00 -3.70 -1.82
CA LEU A 71 -7.08 -3.66 -2.95
C LEU A 71 -7.37 -4.81 -3.93
N PRO A 72 -7.65 -4.53 -5.21
CA PRO A 72 -7.85 -5.57 -6.23
C PRO A 72 -6.74 -6.62 -6.30
N LEU A 73 -5.50 -6.24 -6.01
CA LEU A 73 -4.35 -7.13 -5.98
C LEU A 73 -4.14 -7.87 -4.66
N PHE A 74 -4.91 -7.59 -3.59
CA PHE A 74 -4.76 -8.21 -2.27
C PHE A 74 -4.64 -9.75 -2.31
N PRO A 75 -5.46 -10.49 -3.10
CA PRO A 75 -5.34 -11.96 -3.18
C PRO A 75 -4.01 -12.46 -3.73
N TYR A 76 -3.23 -11.59 -4.37
CA TYR A 76 -1.95 -11.88 -5.00
C TYR A 76 -0.78 -11.19 -4.28
N MET A 77 -0.99 -10.67 -3.07
CA MET A 77 0.04 -9.96 -2.33
C MET A 77 0.52 -10.76 -1.11
N GLU A 78 1.80 -10.64 -0.84
CA GLU A 78 2.38 -10.91 0.47
C GLU A 78 2.62 -9.56 1.15
N ILE A 79 2.06 -9.38 2.35
CA ILE A 79 2.00 -8.09 3.03
C ILE A 79 2.62 -8.23 4.43
N GLU A 80 3.55 -7.33 4.74
CA GLU A 80 4.13 -7.15 6.06
C GLU A 80 3.79 -5.75 6.57
N VAL A 81 3.26 -5.66 7.79
CA VAL A 81 2.79 -4.41 8.40
C VAL A 81 3.56 -4.15 9.69
N SER A 82 4.16 -2.96 9.79
CA SER A 82 4.85 -2.48 10.98
C SER A 82 4.23 -1.16 11.44
N PRO A 83 3.57 -1.10 12.62
CA PRO A 83 3.09 0.16 13.18
C PRO A 83 4.28 1.06 13.52
N LEU A 84 4.13 2.37 13.27
CA LEU A 84 5.18 3.36 13.50
C LEU A 84 4.75 4.35 14.58
N CYS A 85 5.73 4.79 15.37
CA CYS A 85 5.59 5.92 16.29
C CYS A 85 6.42 7.08 15.78
N ARG A 86 5.98 8.31 16.09
CA ARG A 86 6.78 9.50 15.84
C ARG A 86 8.06 9.45 16.68
N HIS A 87 9.20 9.64 16.02
CA HIS A 87 10.48 9.67 16.71
C HIS A 87 10.67 11.01 17.46
N PRO A 88 11.08 11.02 18.74
CA PRO A 88 11.18 12.26 19.55
C PRO A 88 12.22 13.26 19.01
N SER A 89 13.21 12.78 18.27
CA SER A 89 14.23 13.62 17.61
C SER A 89 13.84 14.09 16.21
N SER A 90 12.64 13.77 15.72
CA SER A 90 12.19 14.28 14.42
C SER A 90 12.02 15.81 14.50
N ILE A 91 12.66 16.54 13.59
CA ILE A 91 12.51 18.00 13.47
C ILE A 91 11.25 18.40 12.70
N ARG A 92 10.60 17.45 12.02
CA ARG A 92 9.35 17.70 11.30
C ARG A 92 8.21 17.82 12.32
N GLU A 93 7.25 18.70 12.05
CA GLU A 93 6.04 18.92 12.88
C GLU A 93 4.83 18.07 12.45
N ASP A 94 4.86 17.53 11.22
CA ASP A 94 3.88 16.58 10.69
C ASP A 94 4.52 15.43 9.89
N ASP A 95 3.68 14.55 9.39
CA ASP A 95 4.04 13.32 8.66
C ASP A 95 3.73 13.43 7.15
N SER A 96 3.59 14.65 6.61
CA SER A 96 3.20 14.91 5.22
C SER A 96 4.30 14.76 4.16
#